data_AF-A0A256IAK4-F1
#
_entry.id   AF-A0A256IAK4-F1
#
_cell.length_a   1.000
_cell.length_b   1.000
_cell.length_c   1.000
_cell.angle_alpha   90.00
_cell.angle_beta   90.00
_cell.angle_gamma   90.00
#
_symmetry.space_group_name_H-M   'P 1'
#
loop_
_entity.id
_entity.type
_entity.pdbx_description
1 polymer ?
#
loop_
_entity_poly.entity_id
_entity_poly.type
_entity_poly.pdbx_seq_one_letter_code
_entity_poly.pdbx_strand_id
1 'polypeptide(L)'
;MSTRERRVTLALKWHHLDNLDVEQIQGRFEEEGIGSFARSTVRGYLNEAPKEEILEQIENKHADVRLQSAERYEQLYQRAREAEQEATTDETITAAAPKTSVVRAEEEPLEVSDWRQVPPGDSDRPAWATERDTILMFTEGERHLRAGDEYPVGARRGAAPARAGTFPQFYQAVVGVERDVDDPKGQAMARNEQAKYQEQKGDVLGIYSTDINMNVDGELDTTLSLDEATAQAIREADLKEGAGE
;
A
#
# COMPACT_ATOMS: atom_id res chain seq x y z
N MET A 1 43.81 -5.65 24.35
CA MET A 1 43.07 -5.27 25.57
C MET A 1 43.76 -5.85 26.78
N SER A 2 43.83 -5.08 27.87
CA SER A 2 44.25 -5.60 29.18
C SER A 2 43.18 -6.52 29.76
N THR A 3 43.58 -7.41 30.68
CA THR A 3 42.67 -8.34 31.35
C THR A 3 41.62 -7.61 32.18
N ARG A 4 41.91 -6.39 32.67
CA ARG A 4 40.95 -5.55 33.39
C ARG A 4 39.92 -4.96 32.42
N GLU A 5 40.37 -4.42 31.30
CA GLU A 5 39.47 -3.87 30.27
C GLU A 5 38.47 -4.92 29.78
N ARG A 6 38.91 -6.15 29.54
CA ARG A 6 38.01 -7.25 29.17
C ARG A 6 36.91 -7.47 30.21
N ARG A 7 37.23 -7.39 31.51
CA ARG A 7 36.27 -7.55 32.60
C ARG A 7 35.28 -6.39 32.69
N VAL A 8 35.75 -5.16 32.54
CA VAL A 8 34.90 -3.96 32.47
C VAL A 8 33.91 -4.08 31.31
N THR A 9 34.41 -4.46 30.14
CA THR A 9 33.58 -4.67 28.95
C THR A 9 32.50 -5.73 29.16
N LEU A 10 32.83 -6.87 29.78
CA LEU A 10 31.85 -7.91 30.06
C LEU A 10 30.79 -7.46 31.07
N ALA A 11 31.21 -6.79 32.15
CA ALA A 11 30.29 -6.28 33.16
C ALA A 11 29.29 -5.28 32.56
N LEU A 12 29.76 -4.33 31.75
CA LEU A 12 28.91 -3.35 31.08
C LEU A 12 27.95 -4.00 30.08
N LYS A 13 28.42 -4.97 29.29
CA LYS A 13 27.54 -5.72 28.37
C LYS A 13 26.44 -6.46 29.12
N TRP A 14 26.78 -7.20 30.17
CA TRP A 14 25.80 -7.94 30.96
C TRP A 14 24.81 -7.02 31.68
N HIS A 15 25.28 -5.86 32.13
CA HIS A 15 24.40 -4.87 32.74
C HIS A 15 23.43 -4.26 31.73
N HIS A 16 23.92 -3.78 30.58
CA HIS A 16 23.09 -3.04 29.64
C HIS A 16 22.28 -3.93 28.68
N LEU A 17 22.81 -5.09 28.28
CA LEU A 17 22.14 -5.97 27.31
C LEU A 17 21.28 -7.05 27.95
N ASP A 18 21.69 -7.54 29.12
CA ASP A 18 21.01 -8.65 29.80
C ASP A 18 20.31 -8.17 31.09
N ASN A 19 20.38 -6.86 31.40
CA ASN A 19 19.78 -6.21 32.56
C ASN A 19 20.16 -6.86 33.91
N LEU A 20 21.39 -7.37 34.00
CA LEU A 20 21.87 -8.05 35.20
C LEU A 20 22.29 -7.03 36.27
N ASP A 21 21.96 -7.35 37.52
CA ASP A 21 22.39 -6.58 38.68
C ASP A 21 23.83 -6.94 39.09
N VAL A 22 24.37 -6.18 40.05
CA VAL A 22 25.75 -6.36 40.54
C VAL A 22 26.00 -7.76 41.11
N GLU A 23 25.02 -8.37 41.76
CA GLU A 23 25.16 -9.68 42.40
C GLU A 23 25.15 -10.79 41.34
N GLN A 24 24.29 -10.65 40.33
CA GLN A 24 24.20 -11.56 39.19
C GLN A 24 25.46 -11.48 38.32
N ILE A 25 25.99 -10.29 38.06
CA ILE A 25 27.26 -10.10 37.34
C ILE A 25 28.42 -10.75 38.11
N GLN A 26 28.45 -10.60 39.43
CA GLN A 26 29.44 -11.27 40.27
C GLN A 26 29.36 -12.79 40.14
N GLY A 27 28.17 -13.37 40.28
CA GLY A 27 27.95 -14.81 40.11
C GLY A 27 28.38 -15.29 38.73
N ARG A 28 28.06 -14.52 37.68
CA ARG A 28 28.42 -14.84 36.30
C ARG A 28 29.94 -14.85 36.06
N PHE A 29 30.70 -13.94 36.69
CA PHE A 29 32.17 -13.99 36.63
C PHE A 29 32.76 -15.27 37.25
N GLU A 30 32.13 -15.80 38.29
CA GLU A 30 32.54 -17.04 38.95
C GLU A 30 32.14 -18.27 38.13
N GLU A 31 30.91 -18.30 37.60
CA GLU A 31 30.40 -19.36 36.73
C GLU A 31 31.20 -19.51 35.44
N GLU A 32 31.59 -18.40 34.81
CA GLU A 32 32.41 -18.41 33.59
C GLU A 32 33.91 -18.64 33.87
N GLY A 33 34.31 -18.81 35.13
CA GLY A 33 35.70 -19.07 35.53
C GLY A 33 36.65 -17.88 35.30
N ILE A 34 36.12 -16.67 35.18
CA ILE A 34 36.89 -15.44 34.93
C ILE A 34 37.54 -14.93 36.21
N GLY A 35 36.87 -15.13 37.35
CA GLY A 35 37.41 -14.88 38.69
C GLY A 35 36.34 -14.56 39.71
N SER A 36 36.69 -14.68 41.00
CA SER A 36 35.84 -14.20 42.10
C SER A 36 36.21 -12.76 42.43
N PHE A 37 35.21 -11.88 42.39
CA PHE A 37 35.36 -10.44 42.60
C PHE A 37 34.38 -9.94 43.67
N ALA A 38 34.80 -8.95 44.45
CA ALA A 38 33.88 -8.28 45.37
C ALA A 38 32.83 -7.45 44.61
N ARG A 39 31.63 -7.30 45.18
CA ARG A 39 30.56 -6.44 44.63
C ARG A 39 31.01 -5.00 44.39
N SER A 40 31.89 -4.47 45.24
CA SER A 40 32.48 -3.14 45.08
C SER A 40 33.33 -3.04 43.81
N THR A 41 34.03 -4.10 43.44
CA THR A 41 34.83 -4.16 42.22
C THR A 41 33.94 -4.19 40.99
N VAL A 42 32.86 -4.97 41.02
CA VAL A 42 31.85 -5.00 39.94
C VAL A 42 31.18 -3.64 39.77
N ARG A 43 30.77 -2.97 40.87
CA ARG A 43 30.29 -1.58 40.82
C ARG A 43 31.33 -0.63 40.23
N GLY A 44 32.60 -0.82 40.59
CA GLY A 44 33.71 -0.08 39.99
C GLY A 44 33.75 -0.21 38.48
N TYR A 45 33.55 -1.42 37.95
CA TYR A 45 33.47 -1.66 36.50
C TYR A 45 32.26 -1.00 35.84
N LEU A 46 31.10 -1.01 36.50
CA LEU A 46 29.87 -0.37 35.97
C LEU A 46 29.92 1.16 36.02
N ASN A 47 30.75 1.73 36.91
CA ASN A 47 30.96 3.17 37.01
C ASN A 47 32.03 3.67 36.02
N GLU A 48 32.73 2.79 35.31
CA GLU A 48 33.64 3.20 34.24
C GLU A 48 32.81 3.59 33.00
N ALA A 49 33.22 4.68 32.33
CA ALA A 49 32.56 5.12 31.10
C ALA A 49 32.54 3.96 30.09
N PRO A 50 31.38 3.62 29.51
CA PRO A 50 31.31 2.58 28.50
C PRO A 50 32.23 2.93 27.35
N LYS A 51 32.99 1.94 26.88
CA LYS A 51 33.77 2.13 25.66
C LYS A 51 32.80 2.32 24.49
N GLU A 52 33.19 3.14 23.52
CA GLU A 52 32.41 3.36 22.29
C GLU A 52 31.96 2.03 21.64
N GLU A 53 32.87 1.05 21.57
CA GLU A 53 32.60 -0.30 21.05
C GLU A 53 31.46 -1.04 21.81
N ILE A 54 31.28 -0.73 23.09
CA ILE A 54 30.21 -1.31 23.92
C ILE A 54 28.90 -0.59 23.66
N LEU A 55 28.93 0.75 23.55
CA LEU A 55 27.76 1.55 23.18
C LEU A 55 27.22 1.13 21.82
N GLU A 56 28.09 1.01 20.82
CA GLU A 56 27.73 0.56 19.47
C GLU A 56 27.12 -0.85 19.50
N GLN A 57 27.66 -1.78 20.29
CA GLN A 57 27.08 -3.12 20.42
C GLN A 57 25.72 -3.14 21.14
N ILE A 58 25.54 -2.25 22.12
CA ILE A 58 24.26 -2.06 22.81
C ILE A 58 23.22 -1.50 21.84
N GLU A 59 23.58 -0.46 21.09
CA GLU A 59 22.72 0.16 20.08
C GLU A 59 22.35 -0.83 18.97
N ASN A 60 23.32 -1.57 18.44
CA ASN A 60 23.08 -2.60 17.42
C ASN A 60 22.13 -3.69 17.93
N LYS A 61 22.33 -4.21 19.15
CA LYS A 61 21.43 -5.24 19.70
C LYS A 61 20.02 -4.69 19.95
N HIS A 62 19.89 -3.43 20.40
CA HIS A 62 18.58 -2.80 20.51
C HIS A 62 17.94 -2.55 19.15
N ALA A 63 18.71 -2.16 18.13
CA ALA A 63 18.25 -2.01 16.75
C ALA A 63 17.76 -3.34 16.17
N ASP A 64 18.49 -4.44 16.39
CA ASP A 64 18.09 -5.78 15.98
C ASP A 64 16.77 -6.20 16.63
N VAL A 65 16.61 -5.96 17.94
CA VAL A 65 15.37 -6.27 18.67
C VAL A 65 14.20 -5.44 18.14
N ARG A 66 14.43 -4.15 17.85
CA ARG A 66 13.43 -3.28 17.21
C ARG A 66 13.08 -3.79 15.82
N LEU A 67 14.06 -4.20 15.03
CA LEU A 67 13.85 -4.73 13.68
C LEU A 67 13.02 -6.03 13.72
N GLN A 68 13.38 -6.99 14.56
CA GLN A 68 12.63 -8.24 14.74
C GLN A 68 11.19 -7.99 15.19
N SER A 69 11.00 -7.02 16.08
CA SER A 69 9.67 -6.62 16.54
C SER A 69 8.87 -5.96 15.41
N ALA A 70 9.49 -5.10 14.62
CA ALA A 70 8.88 -4.46 13.45
C ALA A 70 8.50 -5.48 12.36
N GLU A 71 9.36 -6.48 12.10
CA GLU A 71 9.07 -7.59 11.19
C GLU A 71 7.87 -8.42 11.67
N ARG A 72 7.77 -8.68 12.98
CA ARG A 72 6.62 -9.36 13.56
C ARG A 72 5.33 -8.57 13.36
N TYR A 73 5.35 -7.25 13.56
CA TYR A 73 4.17 -6.42 13.31
C TYR A 73 3.82 -6.33 11.82
N GLU A 74 4.81 -6.31 10.94
CA GLU A 74 4.59 -6.43 9.50
C GLU A 74 3.89 -7.75 9.14
N GLN A 75 4.33 -8.88 9.70
CA GLN A 75 3.67 -10.17 9.47
C GLN A 75 2.21 -10.18 9.95
N LEU A 76 1.92 -9.55 11.10
CA LEU A 76 0.55 -9.43 11.61
C LEU A 76 -0.30 -8.52 10.72
N TYR A 77 0.27 -7.41 10.24
CA TYR A 77 -0.38 -6.53 9.27
C TYR A 77 -0.72 -7.27 7.97
N GLN A 78 0.21 -8.04 7.40
CA GLN A 78 -0.05 -8.81 6.18
C GLN A 78 -1.17 -9.83 6.39
N ARG A 79 -1.18 -10.56 7.51
CA ARG A 79 -2.29 -11.48 7.84
C ARG A 79 -3.64 -10.78 7.96
N ALA A 80 -3.69 -9.62 8.61
CA ALA A 80 -4.93 -8.85 8.72
C ALA A 80 -5.41 -8.31 7.37
N ARG A 81 -4.47 -8.02 6.45
CA ARG A 81 -4.77 -7.63 5.07
C ARG A 81 -5.29 -8.78 4.22
N GLU A 82 -4.69 -9.97 4.36
CA GLU A 82 -5.17 -11.20 3.72
C GLU A 82 -6.59 -11.54 4.18
N ALA A 83 -6.87 -11.44 5.49
CA ALA A 83 -8.21 -11.64 6.03
C ALA A 83 -9.23 -10.61 5.51
N GLU A 84 -8.84 -9.35 5.29
CA GLU A 84 -9.69 -8.35 4.64
C GLU A 84 -10.00 -8.73 3.19
N GLN A 85 -9.00 -9.21 2.45
CA GLN A 85 -9.17 -9.65 1.06
C GLN A 85 -10.05 -10.89 0.95
N GLU A 86 -9.89 -11.88 1.83
CA GLU A 86 -10.77 -13.05 1.87
C GLU A 86 -12.22 -12.70 2.20
N ALA A 87 -12.44 -11.65 3.00
CA ALA A 87 -13.78 -11.16 3.34
C ALA A 87 -14.40 -10.22 2.27
N THR A 88 -13.69 -9.98 1.17
CA THR A 88 -14.10 -9.04 0.13
C THR A 88 -14.09 -9.74 -1.22
N THR A 89 -15.26 -9.95 -1.81
CA THR A 89 -15.38 -10.53 -3.15
C THR A 89 -15.67 -9.42 -4.16
N ASP A 90 -14.72 -9.17 -5.06
CA ASP A 90 -14.89 -8.22 -6.16
C ASP A 90 -15.59 -8.93 -7.33
N GLU A 91 -16.90 -8.71 -7.49
CA GLU A 91 -17.67 -9.22 -8.63
C GLU A 91 -17.59 -8.26 -9.82
N THR A 92 -17.22 -8.79 -10.99
CA THR A 92 -17.15 -7.96 -12.20
C THR A 92 -18.55 -7.74 -12.75
N ILE A 93 -19.00 -6.47 -12.76
CA ILE A 93 -20.24 -6.11 -13.44
C ILE A 93 -19.97 -6.03 -14.94
N THR A 94 -20.65 -6.88 -15.69
CA THR A 94 -20.63 -6.85 -17.16
C THR A 94 -21.92 -6.23 -17.69
N ALA A 95 -21.83 -5.54 -18.82
CA ALA A 95 -22.96 -5.06 -19.58
C ALA A 95 -22.75 -5.32 -21.08
N ALA A 96 -23.84 -5.55 -21.80
CA ALA A 96 -23.84 -5.64 -23.25
C ALA A 96 -23.68 -4.25 -23.86
N ALA A 97 -22.59 -4.06 -24.61
CA ALA A 97 -22.32 -2.87 -25.39
C ALA A 97 -22.33 -3.20 -26.89
N PRO A 98 -22.82 -2.30 -27.75
CA PRO A 98 -22.82 -2.52 -29.19
C PRO A 98 -21.38 -2.51 -29.70
N LYS A 99 -21.02 -3.49 -30.54
CA LYS A 99 -19.75 -3.44 -31.29
C LYS A 99 -19.83 -2.30 -32.28
N THR A 100 -18.90 -1.35 -32.22
CA THR A 100 -18.79 -0.25 -33.17
C THR A 100 -17.62 -0.45 -34.12
N SER A 101 -17.69 0.20 -35.28
CA SER A 101 -16.63 0.34 -36.27
C SER A 101 -16.55 1.81 -36.68
N VAL A 102 -15.38 2.23 -37.15
CA VAL A 102 -15.15 3.61 -37.60
C VAL A 102 -15.20 3.67 -39.13
N VAL A 103 -15.80 4.73 -39.68
CA VAL A 103 -15.74 5.02 -41.13
C VAL A 103 -14.33 5.44 -41.53
N ARG A 104 -13.75 4.75 -42.50
CA ARG A 104 -12.43 5.08 -43.04
C ARG A 104 -12.54 6.24 -44.04
N ALA A 105 -11.47 7.02 -44.19
CA ALA A 105 -11.42 8.15 -45.12
C ALA A 105 -11.74 7.77 -46.58
N GLU A 106 -11.42 6.54 -46.98
CA GLU A 106 -11.68 6.00 -48.32
C GLU A 106 -13.14 5.59 -48.55
N GLU A 107 -13.94 5.51 -47.49
CA GLU A 107 -15.32 5.04 -47.50
C GLU A 107 -16.33 6.19 -47.31
N GLU A 108 -15.87 7.43 -47.10
CA GLU A 108 -16.73 8.61 -46.94
C GLU A 108 -17.27 9.13 -48.30
N PRO A 109 -18.56 9.53 -48.40
CA PRO A 109 -19.61 9.35 -47.39
C PRO A 109 -20.11 7.91 -47.37
N LEU A 110 -20.12 7.30 -46.18
CA LEU A 110 -20.65 5.95 -46.01
C LEU A 110 -22.13 6.03 -45.68
N GLU A 111 -22.96 5.45 -46.55
CA GLU A 111 -24.39 5.30 -46.33
C GLU A 111 -24.67 3.98 -45.60
N VAL A 112 -25.34 4.07 -44.46
CA VAL A 112 -25.69 2.93 -43.61
C VAL A 112 -27.13 3.01 -43.15
N SER A 113 -27.66 1.89 -42.67
CA SER A 113 -28.97 1.84 -42.03
C SER A 113 -28.94 2.66 -40.76
N ASP A 114 -30.01 3.43 -40.50
CA ASP A 114 -30.13 4.25 -39.30
C ASP A 114 -30.43 3.38 -38.07
N TRP A 115 -30.08 3.86 -36.88
CA TRP A 115 -30.30 3.15 -35.62
C TRP A 115 -30.75 4.10 -34.51
N ARG A 116 -31.53 3.54 -33.58
CA ARG A 116 -31.96 4.20 -32.35
C ARG A 116 -31.47 3.44 -31.13
N GLN A 117 -31.24 4.17 -30.04
CA GLN A 117 -31.07 3.54 -28.73
C GLN A 117 -32.43 3.09 -28.20
N VAL A 118 -32.47 1.91 -27.60
CA VAL A 118 -33.67 1.34 -26.99
C VAL A 118 -33.56 1.53 -25.47
N PRO A 119 -34.30 2.46 -24.85
CA PRO A 119 -34.18 2.74 -23.42
C PRO A 119 -34.72 1.58 -22.56
N PRO A 120 -34.39 1.53 -21.26
CA PRO A 120 -35.01 0.61 -20.32
C PRO A 120 -36.53 0.82 -20.28
N GLY A 121 -37.31 -0.27 -20.34
CA GLY A 121 -38.78 -0.23 -20.34
C GLY A 121 -39.46 -0.07 -21.71
N ASP A 122 -38.71 0.05 -22.81
CA ASP A 122 -39.24 0.04 -24.17
C ASP A 122 -39.70 -1.39 -24.55
N SER A 123 -40.84 -1.52 -25.23
CA SER A 123 -41.36 -2.82 -25.70
C SER A 123 -40.45 -3.51 -26.71
N ASP A 124 -39.63 -2.74 -27.42
CA ASP A 124 -38.68 -3.27 -28.40
C ASP A 124 -37.37 -3.74 -27.74
N ARG A 125 -37.24 -3.60 -26.42
CA ARG A 125 -36.03 -4.05 -25.69
C ARG A 125 -36.00 -5.58 -25.61
N PRO A 126 -34.88 -6.23 -25.98
CA PRO A 126 -34.75 -7.67 -25.84
C PRO A 126 -34.91 -8.13 -24.39
N ALA A 127 -35.60 -9.27 -24.18
CA ALA A 127 -35.85 -9.83 -22.85
C ALA A 127 -34.58 -10.23 -22.08
N TRP A 128 -33.45 -10.42 -22.77
CA TRP A 128 -32.17 -10.72 -22.15
C TRP A 128 -31.42 -9.47 -21.67
N ALA A 129 -31.82 -8.28 -22.11
CA ALA A 129 -31.10 -7.04 -21.82
C ALA A 129 -31.52 -6.46 -20.46
N THR A 130 -30.53 -6.25 -19.59
CA THR A 130 -30.68 -5.61 -18.27
C THR A 130 -30.70 -4.09 -18.40
N GLU A 131 -31.06 -3.37 -17.33
CA GLU A 131 -31.06 -1.88 -17.33
C GLU A 131 -29.68 -1.26 -17.57
N ARG A 132 -28.59 -2.00 -17.25
CA ARG A 132 -27.19 -1.57 -17.41
C ARG A 132 -26.72 -1.65 -18.88
N ASP A 133 -27.44 -2.37 -19.74
CA ASP A 133 -27.04 -2.64 -21.12
C ASP A 133 -27.36 -1.49 -22.07
N THR A 134 -26.42 -1.21 -22.99
CA THR A 134 -26.63 -0.24 -24.08
C THR A 134 -27.15 -0.99 -25.31
N ILE A 135 -28.47 -0.92 -25.52
CA ILE A 135 -29.13 -1.59 -26.64
C ILE A 135 -29.37 -0.61 -27.78
N LEU A 136 -28.89 -0.97 -28.97
CA LEU A 136 -29.19 -0.28 -30.22
C LEU A 136 -30.08 -1.17 -31.08
N MET A 137 -30.96 -0.56 -31.87
CA MET A 137 -31.80 -1.25 -32.85
C MET A 137 -31.79 -0.51 -34.18
N PHE A 138 -31.68 -1.25 -35.27
CA PHE A 138 -31.77 -0.70 -36.61
C PHE A 138 -33.20 -0.29 -36.95
N THR A 139 -33.32 0.80 -37.68
CA THR A 139 -34.58 1.42 -38.12
C THR A 139 -34.66 1.43 -39.65
N GLU A 140 -35.80 1.83 -40.20
CA GLU A 140 -35.99 1.92 -41.66
C GLU A 140 -35.25 3.12 -42.30
N GLY A 141 -34.70 4.02 -41.48
CA GLY A 141 -34.00 5.22 -41.95
C GLY A 141 -32.62 4.94 -42.54
N GLU A 142 -32.05 5.98 -43.15
CA GLU A 142 -30.68 6.00 -43.66
C GLU A 142 -29.87 7.08 -42.93
N ARG A 143 -28.61 6.77 -42.62
CA ARG A 143 -27.67 7.72 -42.03
C ARG A 143 -26.43 7.83 -42.90
N HIS A 144 -26.02 9.06 -43.17
CA HIS A 144 -24.80 9.37 -43.91
C HIS A 144 -23.70 9.69 -42.90
N LEU A 145 -22.60 8.96 -42.97
CA LEU A 145 -21.49 9.07 -42.04
C LEU A 145 -20.23 9.57 -42.74
N ARG A 146 -19.47 10.39 -42.03
CA ARG A 146 -18.19 10.95 -42.46
C ARG A 146 -17.02 10.12 -41.93
N ALA A 147 -15.83 10.34 -42.48
CA ALA A 147 -14.62 9.73 -41.98
C ALA A 147 -14.42 10.07 -40.50
N GLY A 148 -14.15 9.05 -39.69
CA GLY A 148 -14.02 9.17 -38.25
C GLY A 148 -15.31 8.95 -37.45
N ASP A 149 -16.49 8.93 -38.11
CA ASP A 149 -17.74 8.62 -37.41
C ASP A 149 -17.81 7.13 -37.03
N GLU A 150 -18.34 6.84 -35.84
CA GLU A 150 -18.60 5.48 -35.37
C GLU A 150 -19.99 4.99 -35.76
N TYR A 151 -20.08 3.71 -36.11
CA TYR A 151 -21.34 3.04 -36.42
C TYR A 151 -21.37 1.60 -35.89
N PRO A 152 -22.55 1.07 -35.54
CA PRO A 152 -22.66 -0.29 -35.04
C PRO A 152 -22.36 -1.32 -36.14
N VAL A 153 -21.61 -2.35 -35.80
CA VAL A 153 -21.27 -3.45 -36.71
C VAL A 153 -22.55 -4.13 -37.18
N GLY A 154 -22.73 -4.19 -38.50
CA GLY A 154 -23.95 -4.67 -39.14
C GLY A 154 -24.82 -3.57 -39.74
N ALA A 155 -24.47 -2.28 -39.61
CA ALA A 155 -25.24 -1.17 -40.20
C ALA A 155 -25.10 -1.04 -41.73
N ARG A 156 -24.03 -1.59 -42.32
CA ARG A 156 -23.77 -1.51 -43.77
C ARG A 156 -24.92 -2.16 -44.55
N ARG A 157 -25.48 -1.42 -45.52
CA ARG A 157 -26.57 -1.90 -46.38
C ARG A 157 -26.20 -3.22 -47.06
N GLY A 158 -27.12 -4.17 -47.03
CA GLY A 158 -26.93 -5.51 -47.61
C GLY A 158 -26.23 -6.53 -46.72
N ALA A 159 -25.64 -6.11 -45.59
CA ALA A 159 -25.17 -7.04 -44.56
C ALA A 159 -26.33 -7.44 -43.63
N ALA A 160 -26.48 -8.74 -43.34
CA ALA A 160 -27.31 -9.13 -42.19
C ALA A 160 -26.57 -8.72 -40.91
N PRO A 161 -27.17 -8.01 -39.94
CA PRO A 161 -28.60 -7.77 -39.70
C PRO A 161 -29.05 -6.30 -39.92
N ALA A 162 -28.75 -5.67 -41.05
CA ALA A 162 -29.14 -4.28 -41.36
C ALA A 162 -30.63 -4.12 -41.73
N ARG A 163 -31.56 -4.80 -41.03
CA ARG A 163 -33.01 -4.70 -41.25
C ARG A 163 -33.65 -3.90 -40.12
N ALA A 164 -34.77 -3.24 -40.40
CA ALA A 164 -35.52 -2.59 -39.35
C ALA A 164 -36.02 -3.61 -38.33
N GLY A 165 -35.91 -3.26 -37.04
CA GLY A 165 -36.30 -4.14 -35.93
C GLY A 165 -35.28 -5.21 -35.56
N THR A 166 -34.09 -5.23 -36.19
CA THR A 166 -32.99 -6.12 -35.78
C THR A 166 -31.89 -5.38 -35.04
N PHE A 167 -31.11 -6.14 -34.28
CA PHE A 167 -30.08 -5.61 -33.38
C PHE A 167 -28.68 -5.81 -33.97
N PRO A 168 -27.73 -4.89 -33.73
CA PRO A 168 -26.34 -5.06 -34.11
C PRO A 168 -25.67 -6.12 -33.25
N GLN A 169 -24.40 -6.43 -33.56
CA GLN A 169 -23.62 -7.33 -32.71
C GLN A 169 -23.23 -6.65 -31.40
N PHE A 170 -23.32 -7.38 -30.30
CA PHE A 170 -22.91 -6.93 -28.97
C PHE A 170 -21.67 -7.69 -28.48
N TYR A 171 -20.99 -7.12 -27.50
CA TYR A 171 -20.00 -7.81 -26.68
C TYR A 171 -20.26 -7.49 -25.21
N GLN A 172 -19.83 -8.38 -24.32
CA GLN A 172 -19.82 -8.10 -22.89
C GLN A 172 -18.63 -7.20 -22.58
N ALA A 173 -18.91 -5.97 -22.16
CA ALA A 173 -17.94 -5.04 -21.64
C ALA A 173 -17.98 -5.07 -20.11
N VAL A 174 -16.80 -4.99 -19.48
CA VAL A 174 -16.72 -4.73 -18.04
C VAL A 174 -17.03 -3.25 -17.83
N VAL A 175 -18.10 -2.97 -17.09
CA VAL A 175 -18.57 -1.59 -16.83
C VAL A 175 -18.39 -1.16 -15.39
N GLY A 176 -18.04 -2.09 -14.50
CA GLY A 176 -17.75 -1.80 -13.11
C GLY A 176 -17.30 -3.04 -12.34
N VAL A 177 -16.95 -2.81 -11.08
CA VAL A 177 -16.66 -3.85 -10.09
C VAL A 177 -17.58 -3.56 -8.91
N GLU A 178 -18.45 -4.52 -8.58
CA GLU A 178 -19.23 -4.49 -7.35
C GLU A 178 -18.42 -5.18 -6.28
N ARG A 179 -18.07 -4.45 -5.23
CA ARG A 179 -17.34 -5.01 -4.10
C ARG A 179 -18.37 -5.53 -3.12
N ASP A 180 -18.62 -6.84 -3.15
CA ASP A 180 -19.44 -7.47 -2.13
C ASP A 180 -18.59 -7.72 -0.88
N VAL A 181 -19.16 -7.42 0.27
CA VAL A 181 -18.51 -7.55 1.56
C VAL A 181 -19.33 -8.53 2.38
N ASP A 182 -18.90 -9.79 2.36
CA ASP A 182 -19.60 -10.89 3.05
C ASP A 182 -19.73 -10.64 4.56
N ASP A 183 -18.73 -9.96 5.16
CA ASP A 183 -18.76 -9.53 6.56
C ASP A 183 -18.24 -8.09 6.74
N PRO A 184 -19.13 -7.07 6.74
CA PRO A 184 -18.73 -5.68 6.92
C PRO A 184 -18.16 -5.38 8.32
N LYS A 185 -18.53 -6.18 9.33
CA LYS A 185 -17.96 -6.04 10.68
C LYS A 185 -16.56 -6.65 10.73
N GLY A 186 -16.36 -7.81 10.12
CA GLY A 186 -15.07 -8.44 9.95
C GLY A 186 -14.08 -7.53 9.21
N GLN A 187 -14.52 -6.91 8.11
CA GLN A 187 -13.71 -5.94 7.37
C GLN A 187 -13.31 -4.73 8.23
N ALA A 188 -14.24 -4.16 9.00
CA ALA A 188 -13.97 -3.05 9.89
C ALA A 188 -13.00 -3.42 11.03
N MET A 189 -13.13 -4.63 11.60
CA MET A 189 -12.19 -5.14 12.60
C MET A 189 -10.80 -5.35 12.01
N ALA A 190 -10.70 -5.98 10.83
CA ALA A 190 -9.43 -6.19 10.14
C ALA A 190 -8.70 -4.87 9.86
N ARG A 191 -9.42 -3.82 9.44
CA ARG A 191 -8.84 -2.47 9.26
C ARG A 191 -8.33 -1.85 10.55
N ASN A 192 -9.08 -2.00 11.65
CA ASN A 192 -8.65 -1.52 12.96
C ASN A 192 -7.39 -2.27 13.44
N GLU A 193 -7.31 -3.58 13.21
CA GLU A 193 -6.13 -4.39 13.53
C GLU A 193 -4.92 -4.00 12.67
N GLN A 194 -5.12 -3.79 11.37
CA GLN A 194 -4.08 -3.29 10.45
C GLN A 194 -3.50 -1.95 10.94
N ALA A 195 -4.36 -0.97 11.26
CA ALA A 195 -3.94 0.33 11.76
C ALA A 195 -3.13 0.19 13.06
N LYS A 196 -3.60 -0.64 14.00
CA LYS A 196 -2.92 -0.91 15.26
C LYS A 196 -1.54 -1.54 15.06
N TYR A 197 -1.39 -2.48 14.13
CA TYR A 197 -0.09 -3.10 13.88
C TYR A 197 0.90 -2.14 13.20
N GLN A 198 0.41 -1.24 12.33
CA GLN A 198 1.25 -0.18 11.75
C GLN A 198 1.71 0.84 12.80
N GLU A 199 0.82 1.25 13.71
CA GLU A 199 1.15 2.12 14.83
C GLU A 199 2.23 1.47 15.72
N GLN A 200 2.01 0.22 16.14
CA GLN A 200 2.96 -0.53 16.96
C GLN A 200 4.33 -0.74 16.26
N LYS A 201 4.32 -0.95 14.94
CA LYS A 201 5.56 -1.02 14.15
C LYS A 201 6.29 0.33 14.16
N GLY A 202 5.56 1.43 13.98
CA GLY A 202 6.12 2.78 14.02
C GLY A 202 6.69 3.16 15.39
N ASP A 203 6.01 2.78 16.47
CA ASP A 203 6.49 2.99 17.84
C ASP A 203 7.81 2.25 18.11
N VAL A 204 7.90 0.99 17.69
CA VAL A 204 9.12 0.19 17.85
C VAL A 204 10.29 0.75 17.03
N LEU A 205 10.00 1.27 15.84
CA LEU A 205 11.00 1.91 14.98
C LEU A 205 11.33 3.35 15.41
N GLY A 206 10.62 3.89 16.41
CA GLY A 206 10.82 5.26 16.89
C GLY A 206 10.33 6.35 15.95
N ILE A 207 9.42 6.02 15.02
CA ILE A 207 8.87 6.96 14.02
C ILE A 207 7.95 7.99 14.71
N TYR A 208 7.24 7.59 15.76
CA TYR A 208 6.26 8.43 16.47
C TYR A 208 6.72 8.93 17.84
N SER A 209 7.92 8.56 18.31
CA SER A 209 8.48 9.10 19.55
C SER A 209 8.94 10.55 19.33
N THR A 210 8.14 11.52 19.78
CA THR A 210 8.49 12.95 19.80
C THR A 210 9.55 13.29 20.86
N ASP A 211 9.93 12.33 21.71
CA ASP A 211 10.99 12.47 22.71
C ASP A 211 12.17 11.55 22.34
N ILE A 212 12.96 11.97 21.37
CA ILE A 212 14.37 11.60 21.39
C ILE A 212 14.98 12.40 22.54
N ASN A 213 15.01 11.80 23.72
CA ASN A 213 15.68 12.34 24.90
C ASN A 213 17.21 12.20 24.70
N MET A 214 17.76 12.94 23.73
CA MET A 214 19.19 13.17 23.51
C MET A 214 19.68 14.18 24.56
N ASN A 215 19.66 13.79 25.82
CA ASN A 215 20.45 14.47 26.86
C ASN A 215 21.82 13.81 26.91
N VAL A 216 22.69 14.15 25.95
CA VAL A 216 24.14 14.00 26.09
C VAL A 216 24.77 15.29 25.56
N ASP A 217 25.33 16.07 26.48
CA ASP A 217 26.08 17.31 26.24
C ASP A 217 27.04 17.15 25.04
N GLY A 218 26.78 17.90 23.97
CA GLY A 218 27.63 17.94 22.78
C GLY A 218 26.92 18.63 21.64
N GLU A 219 27.04 19.97 21.61
CA GLU A 219 26.78 20.89 20.49
C GLU A 219 26.19 20.26 19.22
N LEU A 220 24.86 20.33 19.12
CA LEU A 220 24.10 19.89 17.96
C LEU A 220 24.25 20.96 16.86
N ASP A 221 25.17 20.73 15.93
CA ASP A 221 25.23 21.47 14.68
C ASP A 221 24.03 21.00 13.82
N THR A 222 22.86 21.58 14.07
CA THR A 222 21.66 21.38 13.25
C THR A 222 21.84 22.08 11.92
N THR A 223 22.64 21.50 11.05
CA THR A 223 22.61 21.78 9.61
C THR A 223 22.06 20.55 8.91
N LEU A 224 20.74 20.45 8.87
CA LEU A 224 20.02 19.72 7.83
C LEU A 224 20.35 20.42 6.50
N SER A 225 21.48 20.08 5.89
CA SER A 225 21.73 20.35 4.48
C SER A 225 20.87 19.40 3.66
N LEU A 226 19.58 19.75 3.55
CA LEU A 226 18.73 19.22 2.49
C LEU A 226 19.48 19.47 1.18
N ASP A 227 19.69 18.41 0.39
CA ASP A 227 20.27 18.59 -0.93
C ASP A 227 19.38 19.56 -1.73
N GLU A 228 20.00 20.40 -2.55
CA GLU A 228 19.31 21.51 -3.21
C GLU A 228 18.24 21.01 -4.20
N ALA A 229 18.36 19.78 -4.70
CA ALA A 229 17.37 19.16 -5.57
C ALA A 229 16.09 18.77 -4.79
N THR A 230 16.23 18.25 -3.58
CA THR A 230 15.12 17.88 -2.69
C THR A 230 14.42 19.13 -2.15
N ALA A 231 15.18 20.18 -1.80
CA ALA A 231 14.60 21.46 -1.37
C ALA A 231 13.85 22.19 -2.51
N GLN A 232 14.21 21.94 -3.77
CA GLN A 232 13.54 22.48 -4.94
C GLN A 232 12.30 21.68 -5.32
N ALA A 233 12.34 20.34 -5.20
CA ALA A 233 11.19 19.47 -5.42
C ALA A 233 10.03 19.75 -4.45
N ILE A 234 10.35 20.01 -3.18
CA ILE A 234 9.33 20.37 -2.16
C ILE A 234 8.72 21.73 -2.48
N ARG A 235 9.53 22.72 -2.88
CA ARG A 235 9.03 24.05 -3.28
C ARG A 235 8.14 24.00 -4.53
N GLU A 236 8.46 23.16 -5.50
CA GLU A 236 7.63 23.00 -6.71
C GLU A 236 6.32 22.24 -6.45
N ALA A 237 6.31 21.32 -5.48
CA ALA A 237 5.10 20.61 -5.07
C ALA A 237 4.11 21.55 -4.35
N ASP A 238 4.58 22.36 -3.41
CA ASP A 238 3.75 23.32 -2.67
C ASP A 238 3.18 24.43 -3.58
N LEU A 239 3.91 24.84 -4.63
CA LEU A 239 3.43 25.85 -5.57
C LEU A 239 2.34 25.35 -6.53
N LYS A 240 2.23 24.03 -6.77
CA LYS A 240 1.23 23.46 -7.68
C LYS A 240 -0.11 23.18 -7.01
N GLU A 241 -0.16 22.97 -5.69
CA GLU A 241 -1.42 22.81 -4.96
C GLU A 241 -2.14 24.14 -4.67
N GLY A 242 -1.44 25.28 -4.76
CA GLY A 242 -2.02 26.61 -4.50
C GLY A 242 -2.61 27.36 -5.70
N ALA A 243 -2.59 26.79 -6.92
CA ALA A 243 -2.95 27.50 -8.16
C ALA A 243 -4.09 26.80 -8.94
N GLY A 244 -5.11 26.33 -8.22
CA GLY A 244 -6.29 25.67 -8.78
C GLY A 244 -7.60 26.13 -8.13
N GLU A 245 -7.82 27.44 -8.03
CA GLU A 245 -9.15 28.06 -7.96
C GLU A 245 -9.34 29.01 -9.17
#